data_AF-A0A2R5LPX3-F1
#
_entry.id   AF-A0A2R5LPX3-F1
#
_cell.length_a   1.000
_cell.length_b   1.000
_cell.length_c   1.000
_cell.angle_alpha   90.00
_cell.angle_beta   90.00
_cell.angle_gamma   90.00
#
_symmetry.space_group_name_H-M   'P 1'
#
loop_
_entity.id
_entity.type
_entity.pdbx_description
1 polymer ?
#
loop_
_entity_poly.entity_id
_entity_poly.type
_entity_poly.pdbx_seq_one_letter_code
_entity_poly.pdbx_strand_id
1 'polypeptide(L)'
;MVNIHVSCIHAVILYVLLLSIVQIGSAQYRRKDAQTLGERVQQLTEMSLKRPVIRFNGEKFRQFVKASPRNYSFIIMLTALSPQRHCSICRQANEEFQIVANSWRYSQAYS
;
A
#
# COMPACT_ATOMS: atom_id res chain seq x y z
N MET A 1 14.43 -58.07 -8.23
CA MET A 1 14.43 -56.93 -9.16
C MET A 1 13.23 -55.99 -8.99
N VAL A 2 12.02 -56.47 -8.73
CA VAL A 2 10.79 -55.62 -8.61
C VAL A 2 10.88 -54.56 -7.50
N ASN A 3 11.43 -54.90 -6.33
CA ASN A 3 11.53 -53.96 -5.20
C ASN A 3 12.48 -52.77 -5.45
N ILE A 4 13.54 -52.96 -6.24
CA ILE A 4 14.46 -51.88 -6.62
C ILE A 4 13.75 -50.88 -7.56
N HIS A 5 12.92 -51.40 -8.46
CA HIS A 5 12.20 -50.59 -9.45
C HIS A 5 11.08 -49.79 -8.78
N VAL A 6 10.36 -50.39 -7.84
CA VAL A 6 9.31 -49.72 -7.05
C VAL A 6 9.90 -48.64 -6.14
N SER A 7 11.05 -48.90 -5.49
CA SER A 7 11.72 -47.91 -4.64
C SER A 7 12.24 -46.71 -5.44
N CYS A 8 12.74 -46.95 -6.66
CA CYS A 8 13.16 -45.89 -7.57
C CYS A 8 11.98 -45.02 -8.03
N ILE A 9 10.83 -45.63 -8.33
CA ILE A 9 9.61 -44.90 -8.70
C ILE A 9 9.12 -43.99 -7.56
N HIS A 10 9.13 -44.48 -6.31
CA HIS A 10 8.73 -43.66 -5.15
C HIS A 10 9.70 -42.49 -4.91
N ALA A 11 11.00 -42.71 -5.09
CA ALA A 11 12.00 -41.64 -4.95
C ALA A 11 11.83 -40.55 -6.01
N VAL A 12 11.52 -40.93 -7.26
CA VAL A 12 11.24 -39.97 -8.34
C VAL A 12 9.96 -39.18 -8.06
N ILE A 13 8.90 -39.83 -7.59
CA ILE A 13 7.63 -39.14 -7.24
C ILE A 13 7.85 -38.14 -6.10
N LEU A 14 8.58 -38.51 -5.05
CA LEU A 14 8.91 -37.62 -3.94
C LEU A 14 9.73 -36.40 -4.40
N TYR A 15 10.69 -36.61 -5.30
CA TYR A 15 11.51 -35.53 -5.84
C TYR A 15 10.68 -34.54 -6.69
N VAL A 16 9.77 -35.05 -7.53
CA VAL A 16 8.84 -34.21 -8.31
C VAL A 16 7.89 -33.41 -7.42
N LEU A 17 7.39 -34.02 -6.33
CA LEU A 17 6.55 -33.33 -5.34
C LEU A 17 7.30 -32.23 -4.59
N LEU A 18 8.57 -32.44 -4.26
CA LEU A 18 9.39 -31.41 -3.62
C LEU A 18 9.65 -30.23 -4.58
N LEU A 19 9.93 -30.51 -5.85
CA LEU A 19 10.15 -29.46 -6.85
C LEU A 19 8.88 -28.61 -7.11
N SER A 20 7.69 -29.23 -7.10
CA SER A 20 6.44 -28.49 -7.30
C SER A 20 6.12 -27.56 -6.14
N ILE A 21 6.39 -27.97 -4.89
CA ILE A 21 6.21 -27.12 -3.70
C ILE A 21 7.13 -25.87 -3.75
N VAL A 22 8.37 -26.04 -4.21
CA VAL A 22 9.34 -24.92 -4.35
C VAL A 22 8.88 -23.93 -5.42
N GLN A 23 8.32 -24.40 -6.54
CA GLN A 23 7.80 -23.54 -7.61
C GLN A 23 6.61 -22.70 -7.11
N ILE A 24 5.67 -23.30 -6.36
CA ILE A 24 4.50 -22.60 -5.80
C ILE A 24 4.92 -21.50 -4.81
N GLY A 25 5.92 -21.78 -3.96
CA GLY A 25 6.46 -20.79 -3.01
C GLY A 25 7.11 -19.58 -3.69
N SER A 26 7.76 -19.78 -4.84
CA SER A 26 8.41 -18.71 -5.60
C SER A 26 7.43 -17.83 -6.39
N ALA A 27 6.27 -18.37 -6.78
CA ALA A 27 5.25 -17.64 -7.54
C ALA A 27 4.58 -16.53 -6.70
N GLN A 28 4.38 -16.75 -5.40
CA GLN A 28 3.82 -15.71 -4.51
C GLN A 28 4.80 -14.56 -4.22
N TYR A 29 6.10 -14.73 -4.45
CA TYR A 29 7.08 -13.65 -4.29
C TYR A 29 7.19 -12.74 -5.52
N ARG A 30 6.56 -13.12 -6.64
CA ARG A 30 6.54 -12.31 -7.86
C ARG A 30 5.45 -11.25 -7.80
N ARG A 31 5.90 -10.01 -7.57
CA ARG A 31 5.29 -8.72 -7.93
C ARG A 31 3.86 -8.52 -7.44
N LYS A 32 3.71 -7.70 -6.38
CA LYS A 32 2.57 -6.76 -6.36
C LYS A 32 2.67 -5.98 -7.66
N ASP A 33 1.81 -6.27 -8.63
CA ASP A 33 1.74 -5.51 -9.86
C ASP A 33 1.65 -4.03 -9.50
N ALA A 34 2.41 -3.21 -10.21
CA ALA A 34 2.42 -1.78 -9.97
C ALA A 34 0.99 -1.27 -10.21
N GLN A 35 0.33 -0.88 -9.12
CA GLN A 35 -1.05 -0.43 -9.14
C GLN A 35 -1.24 0.66 -10.20
N THR A 36 -2.26 0.48 -11.03
CA THR A 36 -2.56 1.39 -12.12
C THR A 36 -2.92 2.78 -11.58
N LEU A 37 -2.83 3.80 -12.44
CA LEU A 37 -3.22 5.15 -12.05
C LEU A 37 -4.68 5.21 -11.60
N GLY A 38 -5.58 4.55 -12.32
CA GLY A 38 -7.00 4.50 -12.00
C GLY A 38 -7.28 3.88 -10.63
N GLU A 39 -6.65 2.74 -10.33
CA GLU A 39 -6.78 2.11 -9.00
C GLU A 39 -6.23 3.01 -7.88
N ARG A 40 -5.14 3.75 -8.14
CA ARG A 40 -4.59 4.70 -7.14
C ARG A 40 -5.55 5.85 -6.87
N VAL A 41 -6.15 6.41 -7.91
CA VAL A 41 -7.18 7.45 -7.78
C VAL A 41 -8.38 6.92 -7.02
N GLN A 42 -8.90 5.76 -7.39
CA GLN A 42 -10.04 5.14 -6.73
C GLN A 42 -9.80 4.94 -5.23
N GLN A 43 -8.64 4.40 -4.85
CA GLN A 43 -8.28 4.22 -3.44
C GLN A 43 -8.14 5.56 -2.70
N LEU A 44 -7.61 6.60 -3.35
CA LEU A 44 -7.52 7.94 -2.76
C LEU A 44 -8.92 8.53 -2.52
N THR A 45 -9.83 8.40 -3.48
CA THR A 45 -11.23 8.82 -3.35
C THR A 45 -11.94 8.09 -2.21
N GLU A 46 -11.76 6.77 -2.09
CA GLU A 46 -12.36 6.01 -0.99
C GLU A 46 -11.79 6.42 0.38
N MET A 47 -10.49 6.72 0.45
CA MET A 47 -9.87 7.23 1.68
C MET A 47 -10.34 8.66 2.01
N SER A 48 -10.50 9.54 1.02
CA SER A 48 -10.96 10.92 1.22
C SER A 48 -12.42 10.97 1.65
N LEU A 49 -13.26 10.06 1.15
CA LEU A 49 -14.64 9.88 1.60
C LEU A 49 -14.72 9.51 3.08
N LYS A 50 -13.77 8.71 3.58
CA LYS A 50 -13.71 8.33 5.00
C LYS A 50 -13.18 9.47 5.89
N ARG A 51 -12.13 10.17 5.45
CA ARG A 51 -11.50 11.27 6.22
C ARG A 51 -10.96 12.36 5.29
N PRO A 52 -11.22 13.65 5.58
CA PRO A 52 -10.73 14.75 4.75
C PRO A 52 -9.19 14.86 4.77
N VAL A 53 -8.54 14.43 5.86
CA VAL A 53 -7.07 14.34 5.96
C VAL A 53 -6.64 12.88 6.04
N ILE A 54 -5.90 12.42 5.02
CA ILE A 54 -5.37 11.06 4.95
C ILE A 54 -3.98 11.02 5.59
N ARG A 55 -3.79 10.17 6.60
CA ARG A 55 -2.48 10.00 7.26
C ARG A 55 -1.63 9.00 6.48
N PHE A 56 -0.46 9.45 6.03
CA PHE A 56 0.50 8.62 5.33
C PHE A 56 1.67 8.21 6.23
N ASN A 57 2.13 6.98 5.99
CA ASN A 57 3.46 6.53 6.38
C ASN A 57 4.40 6.64 5.16
N GLY A 58 5.66 6.22 5.32
CA GLY A 58 6.63 6.30 4.22
C GLY A 58 6.26 5.48 2.98
N GLU A 59 5.61 4.33 3.17
CA GLU A 59 5.16 3.48 2.04
C GLU A 59 4.03 4.14 1.25
N LYS A 60 2.96 4.58 1.92
CA LYS A 60 1.84 5.31 1.29
C LYS A 60 2.31 6.60 0.63
N PHE A 61 3.23 7.33 1.25
CA PHE A 61 3.80 8.54 0.65
C PHE A 61 4.55 8.20 -0.65
N ARG A 62 5.38 7.15 -0.66
CA ARG A 62 6.05 6.71 -1.89
C ARG A 62 5.04 6.27 -2.95
N GLN A 63 4.04 5.50 -2.56
CA GLN A 63 3.03 4.93 -3.45
C GLN A 63 2.11 5.99 -4.05
N PHE A 64 1.59 6.94 -3.27
CA PHE A 64 0.59 7.89 -3.77
C PHE A 64 1.20 9.23 -4.18
N VAL A 65 2.19 9.72 -3.45
CA VAL A 65 2.77 11.07 -3.67
C VAL A 65 3.96 11.02 -4.61
N LYS A 66 4.91 10.08 -4.43
CA LYS A 66 6.14 10.08 -5.24
C LYS A 66 6.01 9.32 -6.55
N ALA A 67 5.32 8.18 -6.56
CA ALA A 67 5.24 7.33 -7.74
C ALA A 67 4.51 8.03 -8.88
N SER A 68 4.97 7.77 -10.10
CA SER A 68 4.45 8.30 -11.37
C SER A 68 3.76 7.17 -12.15
N PRO A 69 2.83 7.48 -13.07
CA PRO A 69 2.26 8.80 -13.39
C PRO A 69 1.27 9.30 -12.32
N ARG A 70 0.93 10.60 -12.35
CA ARG A 70 -0.12 11.21 -11.51
C ARG A 70 -0.92 12.23 -12.31
N ASN A 71 -2.22 12.29 -12.09
CA ASN A 71 -3.14 13.29 -12.64
C ASN A 71 -3.93 14.02 -11.53
N TYR A 72 -3.34 14.09 -10.34
CA TYR A 72 -3.91 14.72 -9.15
C TYR A 72 -2.80 15.46 -8.40
N SER A 73 -3.20 16.49 -7.67
CA SER A 73 -2.32 17.28 -6.79
C SER A 73 -2.44 16.82 -5.34
N PHE A 74 -1.37 17.03 -4.57
CA PHE A 74 -1.34 16.79 -3.13
C PHE A 74 -0.98 18.07 -2.38
N ILE A 75 -1.70 18.34 -1.30
CA ILE A 75 -1.31 19.29 -0.27
C ILE A 75 -0.88 18.47 0.95
N ILE A 76 0.34 18.67 1.43
CA ILE A 76 0.95 17.80 2.44
C ILE A 76 1.43 18.62 3.61
N MET A 77 0.94 18.28 4.80
CA MET A 77 1.47 18.80 6.06
C MET A 77 2.43 17.77 6.68
N LEU A 78 3.72 18.07 6.66
CA LEU A 78 4.71 17.34 7.47
C LEU A 78 4.61 17.83 8.91
N THR A 79 4.44 16.91 9.87
CA THR A 79 4.13 17.29 11.26
C THR A 79 4.68 16.30 12.28
N ALA A 80 4.74 16.75 13.54
CA ALA A 80 5.21 15.98 14.69
C ALA A 80 4.22 16.06 15.87
N LEU A 81 3.02 15.50 15.69
CA LEU A 81 1.91 15.58 16.65
C LEU A 81 1.98 14.61 17.84
N SER A 82 3.00 13.77 17.93
CA SER A 82 3.13 12.85 19.06
C SER A 82 3.36 13.67 20.35
N PRO A 83 2.65 13.38 21.47
CA PRO A 83 2.75 14.18 22.69
C PRO A 83 4.19 14.31 23.21
N GLN A 84 5.00 13.27 23.01
CA GLN A 84 6.41 13.20 23.41
C GLN A 84 7.29 14.25 22.69
N ARG A 85 6.86 14.75 21.53
CA ARG A 85 7.60 15.74 20.74
C ARG A 85 7.40 17.17 21.25
N HIS A 86 6.39 17.43 22.08
CA HIS A 86 6.06 18.75 22.64
C HIS A 86 5.98 19.89 21.59
N CYS A 87 5.54 19.60 20.35
CA CYS A 87 5.46 20.60 19.28
C CYS A 87 4.11 21.36 19.31
N SER A 88 4.08 22.54 19.94
CA SER A 88 2.88 23.40 20.01
C SER A 88 2.45 23.94 18.64
N ILE A 89 3.40 24.41 17.83
CA ILE A 89 3.14 24.93 16.47
C ILE A 89 2.53 23.85 15.58
N CYS A 90 3.02 22.61 15.67
CA CYS A 90 2.49 21.49 14.91
C CYS A 90 1.00 21.24 15.21
N ARG A 91 0.60 21.42 16.48
CA ARG A 91 -0.78 21.23 16.92
C ARG A 91 -1.70 22.32 16.35
N GLN A 92 -1.30 23.58 16.50
CA GLN A 92 -2.06 24.73 15.96
C GLN A 92 -2.17 24.66 14.43
N ALA A 93 -1.07 24.40 13.73
CA ALA A 93 -1.09 24.24 12.28
C ALA A 93 -1.97 23.06 11.84
N ASN A 94 -1.99 21.97 12.60
CA ASN A 94 -2.89 20.85 12.32
C ASN A 94 -4.36 21.23 12.49
N GLU A 95 -4.73 22.04 13.48
CA GLU A 95 -6.10 22.52 13.65
C GLU A 95 -6.58 23.28 12.40
N GLU A 96 -5.78 24.23 11.92
CA GLU A 96 -6.08 24.97 10.68
C GLU A 96 -6.09 24.08 9.44
N PHE A 97 -5.16 23.11 9.35
CA PHE A 97 -5.13 22.16 8.25
C PHE A 97 -6.39 21.29 8.20
N GLN A 98 -6.93 20.89 9.35
CA GLN A 98 -8.20 20.17 9.42
C GLN A 98 -9.37 21.05 8.95
N ILE A 99 -9.39 22.33 9.31
CA ILE A 99 -10.43 23.27 8.86
C ILE A 99 -10.43 23.35 7.33
N VAL A 100 -9.27 23.63 6.72
CA VAL A 100 -9.14 23.72 5.26
C VAL A 100 -9.56 22.42 4.56
N ALA A 101 -9.14 21.27 5.09
CA ALA A 101 -9.49 19.97 4.51
C ALA A 101 -11.00 19.68 4.58
N ASN A 102 -11.67 20.10 5.66
CA ASN A 102 -13.13 20.01 5.76
C ASN A 102 -13.82 20.98 4.80
N SER A 103 -13.36 22.24 4.70
CA SER A 103 -13.89 23.20 3.74
C SER A 103 -13.81 22.69 2.31
N TRP A 104 -12.70 22.03 1.94
CA TRP A 104 -12.57 21.38 0.63
C TRP A 104 -13.63 20.29 0.42
N ARG A 105 -13.82 19.39 1.39
CA ARG A 105 -14.81 18.30 1.33
C ARG A 105 -16.24 18.79 1.06
N TYR A 106 -16.60 19.95 1.60
CA TYR A 106 -17.93 20.55 1.44
C TYR A 106 -18.00 21.61 0.33
N SER A 107 -16.91 21.82 -0.40
CA SER A 107 -16.88 22.77 -1.51
C SER A 107 -17.60 22.22 -2.74
N GLN A 108 -18.11 23.13 -3.59
CA GLN A 108 -18.74 22.75 -4.86
C GLN A 108 -17.76 22.12 -5.86
N ALA A 109 -16.45 22.32 -5.66
CA ALA A 109 -15.41 21.75 -6.51
C ALA A 109 -15.05 20.30 -6.13
N TYR A 110 -15.55 19.79 -4.99
CA TYR A 110 -15.31 18.41 -4.57
C TYR A 110 -16.09 17.44 -5.48
N SER A 111 -15.37 16.51 -6.13
CA SER A 111 -15.91 15.52 -7.07
C SER A 111 -15.34 14.13 -6.83
#